data_AF-A0A7S4J0I6-F1
#
_entry.id   AF-A0A7S4J0I6-F1
#
_cell.length_a   1.000
_cell.length_b   1.000
_cell.length_c   1.000
_cell.angle_alpha   90.00
_cell.angle_beta   90.00
_cell.angle_gamma   90.00
#
_symmetry.space_group_name_H-M   'P 1'
#
loop_
_entity.id
_entity.type
_entity.pdbx_description
1 polymer ?
#
loop_
_entity_poly.entity_id
_entity_poly.type
_entity_poly.pdbx_seq_one_letter_code
_entity_poly.pdbx_strand_id
1 'polypeptide(L)'
;MTDTIRVIEVRFFNGRREFRHDDPFLHLAKTVSIKFRSQKNGDENKIVTMHRTTDALLNSVIYWAFTVRRVHSISGFADDWSVDMFAKRDVARHITSRETKALIKTMVHAISKAILGFRADKVGTHSNPSTVAMAMCLTNVPIFTIMLIGRQSSDAFLLCIRRQVQKFTTVISSRMVLNDSCFTIPDKFANLEGPRAPGAHNNFAAVAQNGANAAR
;
A
#
# COMPACT_ATOMS: atom_id res chain seq x y z
N MET A 1 1.15 -17.75 12.24
CA MET A 1 2.27 -16.82 12.54
C MET A 1 2.90 -16.41 11.20
N THR A 2 3.59 -15.25 11.09
CA THR A 2 4.27 -14.86 9.83
C THR A 2 5.77 -15.00 9.99
N ASP A 3 6.40 -15.64 9.02
CA ASP A 3 7.85 -15.84 9.00
C ASP A 3 8.57 -14.57 8.54
N THR A 4 9.69 -14.25 9.20
CA THR A 4 10.61 -13.24 8.70
C THR A 4 11.31 -13.76 7.44
N ILE A 5 11.40 -12.91 6.42
CA ILE A 5 12.05 -13.21 5.15
C ILE A 5 13.53 -13.50 5.39
N ARG A 6 14.04 -14.56 4.78
CA ARG A 6 15.48 -14.89 4.77
C ARG A 6 16.16 -14.38 3.50
N VAL A 7 17.48 -14.20 3.56
CA VAL A 7 18.27 -13.74 2.41
C VAL A 7 18.10 -14.69 1.22
N ILE A 8 18.16 -16.01 1.45
CA ILE A 8 17.95 -17.04 0.41
C ILE A 8 16.60 -16.95 -0.32
N GLU A 9 15.61 -16.23 0.24
CA GLU A 9 14.28 -16.09 -0.35
C GLU A 9 14.16 -14.87 -1.27
N VAL A 10 15.19 -14.03 -1.32
CA VAL A 10 15.27 -12.86 -2.17
C VAL A 10 16.12 -13.21 -3.38
N ARG A 11 15.53 -13.21 -4.59
CA ARG A 11 16.21 -13.62 -5.82
C ARG A 11 16.14 -12.49 -6.86
N PHE A 12 17.20 -12.30 -7.64
CA PHE A 12 17.34 -11.19 -8.57
C PHE A 12 17.51 -11.69 -10.00
N PHE A 13 16.82 -11.07 -10.96
CA PHE A 13 16.80 -11.57 -12.33
C PHE A 13 16.95 -10.47 -13.39
N ASN A 14 17.53 -10.86 -14.53
CA ASN A 14 17.39 -10.15 -15.81
C ASN A 14 16.85 -11.16 -16.84
N GLY A 15 15.53 -11.14 -17.04
CA GLY A 15 14.85 -12.17 -17.81
C GLY A 15 15.00 -13.53 -17.12
N ARG A 16 15.60 -14.51 -17.83
CA ARG A 16 15.83 -15.87 -17.32
C ARG A 16 17.14 -16.02 -16.53
N ARG A 17 18.02 -15.02 -16.56
CA ARG A 17 19.29 -15.05 -15.84
C ARG A 17 19.10 -14.61 -14.39
N GLU A 18 19.46 -15.46 -13.45
CA GLU A 18 19.55 -15.13 -12.04
C GLU A 18 20.92 -14.55 -11.68
N PHE A 19 20.92 -13.58 -10.76
CA PHE A 19 22.12 -13.01 -10.17
C PHE A 19 22.41 -13.67 -8.82
N ARG A 20 23.68 -13.94 -8.55
CA ARG A 20 24.14 -14.36 -7.23
C ARG A 20 24.14 -13.16 -6.27
N HIS A 21 23.97 -13.39 -4.97
CA HIS A 21 23.95 -12.31 -3.98
C HIS A 21 25.29 -11.56 -3.84
N ASP A 22 26.39 -12.22 -4.18
CA ASP A 22 27.74 -11.66 -4.23
C ASP A 22 28.05 -10.87 -5.52
N ASP A 23 27.11 -10.81 -6.48
CA ASP A 23 27.35 -10.15 -7.76
C ASP A 23 27.53 -8.62 -7.58
N PRO A 24 28.64 -8.02 -8.09
CA PRO A 24 28.90 -6.58 -7.96
C PRO A 24 27.85 -5.72 -8.68
N PHE A 25 27.10 -6.30 -9.62
CA PHE A 25 26.03 -5.68 -10.38
C PHE A 25 24.62 -6.11 -9.95
N LEU A 26 24.46 -6.74 -8.78
CA LEU A 26 23.15 -7.18 -8.25
C LEU A 26 22.06 -6.10 -8.31
N HIS A 27 22.42 -4.85 -7.98
CA HIS A 27 21.55 -3.68 -8.01
C HIS A 27 21.07 -3.26 -9.42
N LEU A 28 21.68 -3.80 -10.48
CA LEU A 28 21.30 -3.57 -11.88
C LEU A 28 20.31 -4.60 -12.42
N ALA A 29 19.92 -5.60 -11.63
CA ALA A 29 18.88 -6.56 -12.01
C ALA A 29 17.59 -5.87 -12.47
N LYS A 30 16.82 -6.53 -13.35
CA LYS A 30 15.53 -5.99 -13.83
C LYS A 30 14.40 -6.24 -12.86
N THR A 31 14.45 -7.34 -12.12
CA THR A 31 13.43 -7.72 -11.16
C THR A 31 14.06 -8.30 -9.90
N VAL A 32 13.30 -8.22 -8.81
CA VAL A 32 13.55 -8.95 -7.57
C VAL A 32 12.29 -9.75 -7.23
N SER A 33 12.46 -11.01 -6.86
CA SER A 33 11.39 -11.90 -6.42
C SER A 33 11.62 -12.31 -4.98
N ILE A 34 10.57 -12.25 -4.16
CA ILE A 34 10.63 -12.58 -2.74
C ILE A 34 9.65 -13.71 -2.47
N LYS A 35 10.16 -14.80 -1.89
CA LYS A 35 9.34 -15.91 -1.42
C LYS A 35 8.92 -15.66 0.03
N PHE A 36 7.62 -15.77 0.30
CA PHE A 36 7.05 -15.69 1.63
C PHE A 36 6.57 -17.08 2.05
N ARG A 37 7.21 -17.69 3.06
CA ARG A 37 6.91 -19.07 3.48
C ARG A 37 5.55 -19.22 4.14
N SER A 38 5.31 -18.48 5.22
CA SER A 38 4.08 -18.58 6.01
C SER A 38 3.57 -17.20 6.35
N GLN A 39 2.26 -17.01 6.17
CA GLN A 39 1.59 -15.73 6.39
C GLN A 39 0.47 -15.82 7.42
N LYS A 40 0.06 -14.65 7.93
CA LYS A 40 -1.03 -14.51 8.92
C LYS A 40 -2.38 -15.05 8.44
N ASN A 41 -2.62 -15.03 7.12
CA ASN A 41 -3.85 -15.50 6.50
C ASN A 41 -3.81 -16.99 6.12
N GLY A 42 -2.76 -17.73 6.53
CA GLY A 42 -2.60 -19.15 6.21
C GLY A 42 -2.04 -19.42 4.81
N ASP A 43 -1.78 -18.37 4.01
CA ASP A 43 -1.11 -18.54 2.72
C ASP A 43 0.35 -18.97 2.91
N GLU A 44 0.77 -19.90 2.06
CA GLU A 44 2.14 -20.41 2.06
C GLU A 44 2.84 -20.24 0.72
N ASN A 45 4.17 -20.11 0.79
CA ASN A 45 5.10 -20.11 -0.34
C ASN A 45 4.78 -19.13 -1.49
N LYS A 46 4.07 -18.03 -1.21
CA LYS A 46 3.74 -17.01 -2.20
C LYS A 46 5.00 -16.26 -2.64
N ILE A 47 5.15 -16.08 -3.95
CA ILE A 47 6.25 -15.30 -4.54
C ILE A 47 5.69 -13.97 -5.04
N VAL A 48 6.36 -12.87 -4.68
CA VAL A 48 6.06 -11.54 -5.21
C VAL A 48 7.25 -11.05 -5.99
N THR A 49 7.03 -10.70 -7.25
CA THR A 49 8.06 -10.13 -8.14
C THR A 49 7.81 -8.65 -8.33
N MET A 50 8.86 -7.86 -8.16
CA MET A 50 8.84 -6.41 -8.34
C MET A 50 9.85 -6.01 -9.40
N HIS A 51 9.46 -5.07 -10.26
CA HIS A 51 10.32 -4.53 -11.30
C HIS A 51 11.18 -3.39 -10.78
N ARG A 52 12.37 -3.26 -11.34
CA ARG A 52 13.22 -2.09 -11.19
C ARG A 52 12.49 -0.88 -11.76
N THR A 53 12.47 0.22 -11.02
CA THR A 53 11.96 1.52 -11.47
C THR A 53 13.12 2.50 -11.65
N THR A 54 12.88 3.63 -12.33
CA THR A 54 13.86 4.72 -12.43
C THR A 54 13.84 5.65 -11.21
N ASP A 55 12.81 5.55 -10.36
CA ASP A 55 12.64 6.37 -9.17
C ASP A 55 13.61 5.94 -8.06
N ALA A 56 14.44 6.87 -7.57
CA ALA A 56 15.47 6.58 -6.58
C ALA A 56 14.91 6.11 -5.21
N LEU A 57 13.69 6.52 -4.84
CA LEU A 57 13.07 6.25 -3.54
C LEU A 57 12.15 5.02 -3.57
N LEU A 58 11.64 4.64 -4.73
CA LEU A 58 10.69 3.54 -4.89
C LEU A 58 11.26 2.36 -5.70
N ASN A 59 12.57 2.33 -5.92
CA ASN A 59 13.23 1.23 -6.64
C ASN A 59 13.43 0.00 -5.75
N SER A 60 12.48 -0.93 -5.81
CA SER A 60 12.51 -2.15 -5.01
C SER A 60 13.79 -2.98 -5.25
N VAL A 61 14.28 -3.06 -6.49
CA VAL A 61 15.49 -3.84 -6.79
C VAL A 61 16.71 -3.28 -6.07
N ILE A 62 16.90 -1.96 -6.10
CA ILE A 62 18.03 -1.31 -5.43
C ILE A 62 17.94 -1.50 -3.91
N TYR A 63 16.78 -1.28 -3.30
CA TYR A 63 16.62 -1.45 -1.85
C TYR A 63 16.84 -2.90 -1.40
N TRP A 64 16.35 -3.88 -2.15
CA TRP A 64 16.59 -5.28 -1.84
C TRP A 64 18.05 -5.67 -2.04
N ALA A 65 18.71 -5.17 -3.09
CA ALA A 65 20.13 -5.42 -3.30
C ALA A 65 20.98 -4.86 -2.15
N PHE A 66 20.69 -3.63 -1.70
CA PHE A 66 21.36 -3.06 -0.52
C PHE A 66 21.06 -3.83 0.76
N THR A 67 19.82 -4.29 0.95
CA THR A 67 19.43 -5.08 2.12
C THR A 67 20.21 -6.40 2.17
N VAL A 68 20.24 -7.13 1.06
CA VAL A 68 20.99 -8.39 0.93
C VAL A 68 22.48 -8.17 1.13
N ARG A 69 23.07 -7.17 0.48
CA ARG A 69 24.50 -6.83 0.65
C ARG A 69 24.85 -6.46 2.09
N ARG A 70 23.98 -5.70 2.75
CA ARG A 70 24.17 -5.35 4.17
C ARG A 70 24.22 -6.61 5.03
N VAL A 71 23.28 -7.54 4.87
CA VAL A 71 23.28 -8.78 5.66
C VAL A 71 24.48 -9.67 5.30
N HIS A 72 24.82 -9.77 4.01
CA HIS A 72 25.97 -10.52 3.52
C HIS A 72 27.33 -9.96 4.01
N SER A 73 27.40 -8.65 4.33
CA SER A 73 28.61 -8.03 4.88
C SER A 73 28.86 -8.32 6.36
N ILE A 74 27.91 -8.96 7.05
CA ILE A 74 28.06 -9.28 8.48
C ILE A 74 28.98 -10.50 8.63
N SER A 75 29.93 -10.44 9.55
CA SER A 75 30.82 -11.56 9.84
C SER A 75 30.02 -12.80 10.27
N GLY A 76 30.36 -13.96 9.69
CA GLY A 76 29.66 -15.23 9.95
C GLY A 76 28.31 -15.37 9.25
N PHE A 77 28.04 -14.55 8.22
CA PHE A 77 26.84 -14.63 7.40
C PHE A 77 26.52 -16.07 6.95
N ALA A 78 25.23 -16.42 7.02
CA ALA A 78 24.66 -17.61 6.40
C ALA A 78 23.40 -17.24 5.61
N ASP A 79 23.14 -17.95 4.51
CA ASP A 79 22.04 -17.65 3.59
C ASP A 79 20.64 -17.72 4.23
N ASP A 80 20.50 -18.44 5.34
CA ASP A 80 19.27 -18.55 6.11
C ASP A 80 19.06 -17.39 7.10
N TRP A 81 19.98 -16.44 7.18
CA TRP A 81 19.79 -15.25 7.99
C TRP A 81 18.64 -14.40 7.49
N SER A 82 17.94 -13.78 8.43
CA SER A 82 16.80 -12.93 8.14
C SER A 82 17.23 -11.55 7.66
N VAL A 83 16.40 -10.94 6.81
CA VAL A 83 16.71 -9.66 6.15
C VAL A 83 16.70 -8.46 7.11
N ASP A 84 16.18 -8.64 8.31
CA ASP A 84 16.19 -7.66 9.41
C ASP A 84 17.50 -7.66 10.22
N MET A 85 18.46 -8.52 9.89
CA MET A 85 19.77 -8.56 10.54
C MET A 85 20.63 -7.33 10.21
N PHE A 86 21.41 -6.88 11.19
CA PHE A 86 22.44 -5.86 11.04
C PHE A 86 23.59 -6.05 12.04
N ALA A 87 24.77 -5.54 11.73
CA ALA A 87 25.90 -5.54 12.65
C ALA A 87 25.92 -4.30 13.54
N LYS A 88 26.10 -4.49 14.85
CA LYS A 88 26.35 -3.41 15.82
C LYS A 88 27.57 -3.77 16.66
N ARG A 89 28.69 -3.05 16.46
CA ARG A 89 29.99 -3.36 17.08
C ARG A 89 30.38 -4.83 16.85
N ASP A 90 30.32 -5.25 15.59
CA ASP A 90 30.61 -6.61 15.10
C ASP A 90 29.72 -7.73 15.64
N VAL A 91 28.64 -7.39 16.35
CA VAL A 91 27.63 -8.36 16.81
C VAL A 91 26.38 -8.26 15.94
N ALA A 92 25.97 -9.38 15.37
CA ALA A 92 24.75 -9.49 14.59
C ALA A 92 23.51 -9.34 15.50
N ARG A 93 22.54 -8.53 15.08
CA ARG A 93 21.30 -8.23 15.81
C ARG A 93 20.14 -8.07 14.85
N HIS A 94 18.92 -8.28 15.34
CA HIS A 94 17.69 -8.02 14.59
C HIS A 94 17.21 -6.59 14.75
N ILE A 95 16.76 -5.97 13.66
CA ILE A 95 15.99 -4.72 13.71
C ILE A 95 14.64 -5.01 14.35
N THR A 96 14.34 -4.33 15.44
CA THR A 96 13.07 -4.49 16.14
C THR A 96 12.02 -3.51 15.64
N SER A 97 10.74 -3.87 15.79
CA SER A 97 9.62 -2.96 15.53
C SER A 97 9.67 -1.70 16.40
N ARG A 98 10.28 -1.78 17.59
CA ARG A 98 10.45 -0.68 18.53
C ARG A 98 11.45 0.35 18.01
N GLU A 99 12.58 -0.10 17.45
CA GLU A 99 13.58 0.76 16.81
C GLU A 99 13.01 1.46 15.57
N THR A 100 12.34 0.71 14.68
CA THR A 100 11.67 1.28 13.50
C THR A 100 10.62 2.32 13.89
N LYS A 101 9.81 2.03 14.92
CA LYS A 101 8.81 2.98 15.44
C LYS A 101 9.47 4.23 16.02
N ALA A 102 10.57 4.09 16.76
CA ALA A 102 11.31 5.22 17.31
C ALA A 102 11.90 6.11 16.21
N LEU A 103 12.45 5.51 15.16
CA LEU A 103 12.97 6.23 13.99
C LEU A 103 11.86 7.04 13.30
N ILE A 104 10.73 6.41 12.99
CA ILE A 104 9.57 7.09 12.36
C ILE A 104 9.10 8.27 13.22
N LYS A 105 8.98 8.08 14.53
CA LYS A 105 8.56 9.16 15.45
C LYS A 105 9.56 10.31 15.49
N THR A 106 10.85 10.01 15.47
CA THR A 106 11.92 11.02 15.45
C THR A 106 11.84 11.86 14.18
N MET A 107 11.64 11.22 13.01
CA MET A 107 11.48 11.92 11.74
C MET A 107 10.22 12.80 11.70
N VAL A 108 9.09 12.31 12.23
CA VAL A 108 7.87 13.13 12.33
C VAL A 108 8.05 14.32 13.26
N HIS A 109 8.80 14.16 14.35
CA HIS A 109 9.18 15.29 15.21
C HIS A 109 10.05 16.31 14.47
N ALA A 110 11.04 15.86 13.69
CA ALA A 110 11.95 16.73 12.96
C ALA A 110 11.25 17.58 11.87
N ILE A 111 10.26 17.02 11.15
CA ILE A 111 9.50 17.76 10.12
C ILE A 111 8.47 18.72 10.76
N SER A 112 8.03 18.43 11.99
CA SER A 112 7.02 19.16 12.76
C SER A 112 5.55 18.95 12.35
N LYS A 113 4.65 19.16 13.32
CA LYS A 113 3.19 19.10 13.14
C LYS A 113 2.69 20.16 12.15
N ALA A 114 3.34 21.32 12.06
CA ALA A 114 2.89 22.42 11.20
C ALA A 114 2.89 22.02 9.72
N ILE A 115 3.86 21.22 9.30
CA ILE A 115 3.98 20.72 7.92
C ILE A 115 3.14 19.46 7.73
N LEU A 116 3.21 18.50 8.66
CA LEU A 116 2.58 17.17 8.49
C LEU A 116 1.09 17.14 8.84
N GLY A 117 0.60 18.08 9.65
CA GLY A 117 -0.78 18.10 10.17
C GLY A 117 -1.04 17.07 11.29
N PHE A 118 -0.05 16.29 11.71
CA PHE A 118 -0.16 15.31 12.81
C PHE A 118 1.11 15.24 13.67
N ARG A 119 0.96 14.66 14.86
CA ARG A 119 2.05 14.49 15.85
C ARG A 119 2.61 13.07 15.83
N ALA A 120 3.82 12.90 16.36
CA ALA A 120 4.51 11.62 16.41
C ALA A 120 3.78 10.53 17.25
N ASP A 121 2.92 10.90 18.20
CA ASP A 121 2.10 9.94 18.94
C ASP A 121 1.04 9.25 18.06
N LYS A 122 0.71 9.84 16.90
CA LYS A 122 -0.29 9.32 15.96
C LYS A 122 0.28 8.39 14.88
N VAL A 123 1.59 8.11 14.90
CA VAL A 123 2.24 7.23 13.92
C VAL A 123 2.82 5.97 14.56
N GLY A 124 2.86 4.89 13.78
CA GLY A 124 3.45 3.62 14.18
C GLY A 124 3.74 2.72 12.99
N THR A 125 4.29 1.54 13.23
CA THR A 125 4.61 0.58 12.16
C THR A 125 3.36 0.08 11.42
N HIS A 126 2.21 0.04 12.09
CA HIS A 126 0.92 -0.33 11.49
C HIS A 126 0.36 0.71 10.51
N SER A 127 0.80 1.97 10.54
CA SER A 127 0.33 2.99 9.59
C SER A 127 1.04 2.93 8.23
N ASN A 128 2.13 2.18 8.10
CA ASN A 128 2.91 2.13 6.86
C ASN A 128 2.11 1.54 5.68
N PRO A 129 1.47 0.35 5.81
CA PRO A 129 0.65 -0.19 4.73
C PRO A 129 -0.49 0.75 4.34
N SER A 130 -1.16 1.36 5.32
CA SER A 130 -2.25 2.31 5.08
C SER A 130 -1.79 3.58 4.36
N THR A 131 -0.57 4.06 4.64
CA THR A 131 0.00 5.22 3.96
C THR A 131 0.30 4.92 2.49
N VAL A 132 0.88 3.75 2.20
CA VAL A 132 1.16 3.31 0.81
C VAL A 132 -0.13 3.10 0.04
N ALA A 133 -1.11 2.41 0.65
CA ALA A 133 -2.45 2.24 0.12
C ALA A 133 -3.10 3.58 -0.25
N MET A 134 -3.08 4.53 0.68
CA MET A 134 -3.62 5.87 0.48
C MET A 134 -2.92 6.60 -0.67
N ALA A 135 -1.58 6.52 -0.77
CA ALA A 135 -0.82 7.14 -1.86
C ALA A 135 -1.24 6.58 -3.22
N MET A 136 -1.36 5.25 -3.34
CA MET A 136 -1.81 4.60 -4.58
C MET A 136 -3.25 4.97 -4.95
N CYS A 137 -4.16 5.09 -3.97
CA CYS A 137 -5.52 5.55 -4.20
C CYS A 137 -5.54 6.98 -4.75
N LEU A 138 -4.72 7.89 -4.21
CA LEU A 138 -4.63 9.27 -4.69
C LEU A 138 -4.05 9.38 -6.10
N THR A 139 -3.27 8.40 -6.55
CA THR A 139 -2.76 8.31 -7.93
C THR A 139 -3.68 7.49 -8.85
N ASN A 140 -4.91 7.19 -8.43
CA ASN A 140 -5.90 6.42 -9.21
C ASN A 140 -5.44 5.01 -9.61
N VAL A 141 -4.59 4.37 -8.81
CA VAL A 141 -4.28 2.95 -9.00
C VAL A 141 -5.55 2.14 -8.73
N PRO A 142 -5.95 1.21 -9.60
CA PRO A 142 -7.14 0.41 -9.38
C PRO A 142 -7.08 -0.36 -8.05
N ILE A 143 -8.21 -0.42 -7.33
CA ILE A 143 -8.28 -1.04 -5.99
C ILE A 143 -7.73 -2.48 -6.00
N PHE A 144 -8.09 -3.28 -7.00
CA PHE A 144 -7.59 -4.65 -7.12
C PHE A 144 -6.06 -4.72 -7.22
N THR A 145 -5.42 -3.73 -7.88
CA THR A 145 -3.96 -3.65 -7.99
C THR A 145 -3.35 -3.30 -6.63
N ILE A 146 -3.95 -2.39 -5.88
CA ILE A 146 -3.49 -2.06 -4.52
C ILE A 146 -3.62 -3.26 -3.60
N MET A 147 -4.71 -4.03 -3.71
CA MET A 147 -4.90 -5.28 -2.96
C MET A 147 -3.86 -6.34 -3.32
N LEU A 148 -3.53 -6.50 -4.61
CA LEU A 148 -2.49 -7.42 -5.07
C LEU A 148 -1.11 -7.03 -4.53
N ILE A 149 -0.73 -5.75 -4.62
CA ILE A 149 0.58 -5.26 -4.15
C ILE A 149 0.66 -5.28 -2.62
N GLY A 150 -0.38 -4.80 -1.95
CA GLY A 150 -0.48 -4.80 -0.48
C GLY A 150 -0.72 -6.19 0.12
N ARG A 151 -1.00 -7.19 -0.74
CA ARG A 151 -1.33 -8.58 -0.37
C ARG A 151 -2.44 -8.65 0.66
N GLN A 152 -3.41 -7.76 0.51
CA GLN A 152 -4.54 -7.61 1.41
C GLN A 152 -5.75 -8.31 0.80
N SER A 153 -6.18 -9.40 1.42
CA SER A 153 -7.45 -10.05 1.12
C SER A 153 -8.55 -9.36 1.95
N SER A 154 -9.66 -8.93 1.31
CA SER A 154 -10.88 -8.29 1.87
C SER A 154 -11.02 -6.76 1.79
N ASP A 155 -12.26 -6.31 1.99
CA ASP A 155 -12.69 -4.92 2.20
C ASP A 155 -12.02 -4.22 3.40
N ALA A 156 -11.28 -4.96 4.23
CA ALA A 156 -10.44 -4.36 5.28
C ALA A 156 -9.43 -3.34 4.72
N PHE A 157 -9.12 -3.41 3.43
CA PHE A 157 -8.36 -2.38 2.72
C PHE A 157 -9.04 -1.00 2.79
N LEU A 158 -10.37 -0.94 2.75
CA LEU A 158 -11.11 0.32 2.85
C LEU A 158 -10.91 1.01 4.21
N LEU A 159 -10.57 0.26 5.26
CA LEU A 159 -10.18 0.83 6.56
C LEU A 159 -8.81 1.51 6.52
N CYS A 160 -7.96 1.11 5.58
CA CYS A 160 -6.65 1.72 5.36
C CYS A 160 -6.75 3.03 4.57
N ILE A 161 -7.84 3.25 3.83
CA ILE A 161 -8.12 4.50 3.13
C ILE A 161 -8.81 5.47 4.09
N ARG A 162 -8.26 6.68 4.23
CA ARG A 162 -8.93 7.73 5.01
C ARG A 162 -10.15 8.25 4.26
N ARG A 163 -11.34 8.16 4.87
CA ARG A 163 -12.63 8.60 4.31
C ARG A 163 -12.68 10.08 3.88
N GLN A 164 -11.88 10.96 4.47
CA GLN A 164 -11.91 12.40 4.22
C GLN A 164 -10.53 12.91 3.87
N VAL A 165 -10.08 12.64 2.66
CA VAL A 165 -8.89 13.31 2.12
C VAL A 165 -9.38 14.33 1.10
N GLN A 166 -9.10 15.61 1.37
CA GLN A 166 -9.48 16.74 0.50
C GLN A 166 -9.09 16.51 -0.97
N LYS A 167 -8.01 15.77 -1.21
CA LYS A 167 -7.53 15.42 -2.54
C LYS A 167 -8.41 14.39 -3.29
N PHE A 168 -9.32 13.70 -2.62
CA PHE A 168 -10.32 12.85 -3.29
C PHE A 168 -11.38 13.69 -4.00
N THR A 169 -11.86 14.78 -3.38
CA THR A 169 -12.93 15.57 -3.96
C THR A 169 -12.46 16.44 -5.13
N THR A 170 -11.18 16.81 -5.19
CA THR A 170 -10.65 17.66 -6.27
C THR A 170 -10.84 17.06 -7.67
N VAL A 171 -10.68 15.75 -7.84
CA VAL A 171 -10.85 15.10 -9.16
C VAL A 171 -12.29 14.64 -9.37
N ILE A 172 -12.97 14.20 -8.30
CA ILE A 172 -14.34 13.72 -8.36
C ILE A 172 -15.29 14.87 -8.70
N SER A 173 -15.18 16.01 -8.02
CA SER A 173 -16.03 17.18 -8.29
C SER A 173 -15.91 17.66 -9.74
N SER A 174 -14.69 17.72 -10.30
CA SER A 174 -14.51 18.08 -11.71
C SER A 174 -15.13 17.08 -12.68
N ARG A 175 -15.10 15.77 -12.38
CA ARG A 175 -15.74 14.74 -13.20
C ARG A 175 -17.27 14.70 -13.03
N MET A 176 -17.78 15.09 -11.87
CA MET A 176 -19.21 15.18 -11.62
C MET A 176 -19.84 16.31 -12.44
N VAL A 177 -19.15 17.45 -12.56
CA VAL A 177 -19.60 18.57 -13.42
C VAL A 177 -19.66 18.18 -14.90
N LEU A 178 -18.87 17.20 -15.35
CA LEU A 178 -18.94 16.72 -16.74
C LEU A 178 -20.18 15.85 -17.02
N ASN A 179 -20.89 15.40 -15.98
CA ASN A 179 -22.13 14.63 -16.10
C ASN A 179 -23.30 15.43 -15.53
N ASP A 180 -23.65 16.53 -16.19
CA ASP A 180 -24.79 17.40 -15.80
C ASP A 180 -26.16 16.69 -15.95
N SER A 181 -26.24 15.62 -16.75
CA SER A 181 -27.46 14.86 -16.98
C SER A 181 -27.30 13.39 -16.57
N CYS A 182 -27.62 13.09 -15.31
CA CYS A 182 -27.89 11.72 -14.89
C CYS A 182 -29.40 11.51 -14.88
N PHE A 183 -29.91 10.51 -15.60
CA PHE A 183 -31.30 10.08 -15.49
C PHE A 183 -31.33 8.64 -14.99
N THR A 184 -32.16 8.37 -13.98
CA THR A 184 -32.40 7.02 -13.47
C THR A 184 -33.66 6.50 -14.17
N ILE A 185 -33.55 5.41 -14.92
CA ILE A 185 -34.73 4.73 -15.46
C ILE A 185 -35.52 4.16 -14.26
N PRO A 186 -36.81 4.50 -14.09
CA PRO A 186 -37.60 3.99 -12.97
C PRO A 186 -37.68 2.46 -13.05
N ASP A 187 -37.11 1.79 -12.07
CA ASP A 187 -37.25 0.35 -11.93
C ASP A 187 -38.64 0.05 -11.35
N LYS A 188 -39.55 -0.45 -12.19
CA LYS A 188 -40.94 -0.78 -11.81
C LYS A 188 -41.02 -1.92 -10.78
N PHE A 189 -39.89 -2.58 -10.47
CA PHE A 189 -39.80 -3.71 -9.54
C PHE A 189 -38.85 -3.45 -8.36
N ALA A 190 -38.43 -2.20 -8.14
CA ALA A 190 -37.58 -1.86 -7.01
C ALA A 190 -38.29 -2.23 -5.69
N ASN A 191 -37.62 -3.01 -4.83
CA ASN A 191 -38.11 -3.35 -3.49
C ASN A 191 -38.41 -2.07 -2.69
N LEU A 192 -39.70 -1.75 -2.54
CA LEU A 192 -40.19 -0.54 -1.86
C LEU A 192 -40.02 -0.60 -0.33
N GLU A 193 -39.72 -1.77 0.24
CA GLU A 193 -39.59 -1.96 1.69
C GLU A 193 -38.17 -1.69 2.24
N GLY A 194 -37.19 -1.39 1.37
CA GLY A 194 -35.83 -1.13 1.79
C GLY A 194 -35.62 0.31 2.32
N PRO A 195 -34.76 0.55 3.33
CA PRO A 195 -34.45 1.90 3.84
C PRO A 195 -33.75 2.81 2.81
N ARG A 196 -33.46 2.31 1.60
CA ARG A 196 -32.88 3.04 0.47
C ARG A 196 -33.85 3.13 -0.72
N ALA A 197 -35.12 2.75 -0.57
CA ALA A 197 -36.12 2.81 -1.63
C ALA A 197 -36.35 4.26 -2.10
N PRO A 198 -36.70 4.48 -3.38
CA PRO A 198 -37.12 5.79 -3.88
C PRO A 198 -38.33 6.29 -3.06
N GLY A 199 -38.22 7.46 -2.42
CA GLY A 199 -39.29 8.03 -1.58
C GLY A 199 -39.25 7.65 -0.09
N ALA A 200 -38.29 6.85 0.37
CA ALA A 200 -38.07 6.65 1.80
C ALA A 200 -37.73 7.99 2.48
N HIS A 201 -38.27 8.22 3.69
CA HIS A 201 -38.11 9.48 4.45
C HIS A 201 -36.65 9.93 4.63
N ASN A 202 -35.71 8.99 4.53
CA ASN A 202 -34.27 9.21 4.75
C ASN A 202 -33.48 9.47 3.45
N ASN A 203 -34.12 9.42 2.27
CA ASN A 203 -33.47 9.60 0.99
C ASN A 203 -33.62 11.06 0.50
N PHE A 204 -32.49 11.76 0.35
CA PHE A 204 -32.41 13.14 -0.14
C PHE A 204 -32.93 13.37 -1.57
N ALA A 205 -33.21 12.31 -2.33
CA ALA A 205 -33.61 12.39 -3.74
C ALA A 205 -35.11 12.69 -3.97
N ALA A 206 -35.92 12.88 -2.93
CA ALA A 206 -37.36 13.09 -3.08
C ALA A 206 -37.76 14.55 -3.40
N VAL A 207 -36.84 15.50 -3.37
CA VAL A 207 -37.18 16.92 -3.60
C VAL A 207 -36.33 17.49 -4.73
N ALA A 208 -37.02 17.85 -5.82
CA ALA A 208 -36.54 18.66 -6.94
C ALA A 208 -35.68 17.97 -8.02
N GLN A 209 -36.27 17.04 -8.79
CA GLN A 209 -35.93 16.89 -10.23
C GLN A 209 -37.15 16.94 -11.16
N ASN A 210 -38.31 17.39 -10.69
CA ASN A 210 -39.40 17.81 -11.58
C ASN A 210 -39.17 19.27 -11.98
N GLY A 211 -38.19 19.50 -12.85
CA GLY A 211 -38.08 20.72 -13.62
C GLY A 211 -39.35 20.93 -14.42
N ALA A 212 -39.92 22.12 -14.28
CA ALA A 212 -41.18 22.60 -14.82
C ALA A 212 -41.47 22.17 -16.26
N ASN A 213 -42.60 21.50 -16.47
CA ASN A 213 -43.40 21.63 -17.67
C ASN A 213 -44.86 21.84 -17.24
N ALA A 214 -45.15 23.07 -16.83
CA ALA A 214 -46.50 23.56 -16.62
C ALA A 214 -46.53 25.07 -16.91
N ALA A 215 -46.73 25.44 -18.17
CA ALA A 215 -47.46 26.62 -18.60
C ALA A 215 -47.60 26.67 -20.14
N ARG A 216 -48.85 26.44 -20.59
CA ARG A 216 -49.52 26.91 -21.82
C ARG A 216 -48.86 26.68 -23.18
#